data_AF-A0AAD8LQ82-F1
#
_entry.id   AF-A0AAD8LQ82-F1
#
_cell.length_a   1.000
_cell.length_b   1.000
_cell.length_c   1.000
_cell.angle_alpha   90.00
_cell.angle_beta   90.00
_cell.angle_gamma   90.00
#
_symmetry.space_group_name_H-M   'P 1'
#
loop_
_entity.id
_entity.type
_entity.pdbx_description
1 polymer ?
#
loop_
_entity_poly.entity_id
_entity_poly.type
_entity_poly.pdbx_seq_one_letter_code
_entity_poly.pdbx_strand_id
1 'polypeptide(L)'
;MVSADDLRNGVLISKPSKSNHVAKSKHDIWDKIAKLEKKELCMECERRKWKSMSIKVCSECSRTMQYLTCCHCKLSYANNRFCVKANEIYKRELCMACAANWATYNCEPKLCRLCNRWSAWRTTSECDTCFELFQKYGEPATCETCGNNAAFDRGEQARQRVNNLRLCFLCTYNYKKNDYYNKKLMMSRSGEGSKKSDDRTPKHRRTLPVSDDSTRSDASDLGHSIGEQAESERNALLLKENKDLKESLKNLTKRYTELQEEVIQLNKKLKVFTANSNHD
;
A
#
# COMPACT_ATOMS: atom_id res chain seq x y z
N MET A 1 -16.98 10.08 29.29
CA MET A 1 -16.70 11.13 28.28
C MET A 1 -15.22 11.42 28.38
N VAL A 2 -14.44 11.13 27.33
CA VAL A 2 -12.98 11.32 27.27
C VAL A 2 -12.71 12.78 26.89
N SER A 3 -11.85 13.49 27.64
CA SER A 3 -11.60 14.91 27.41
C SER A 3 -10.87 15.15 26.08
N ALA A 4 -11.10 16.30 25.44
CA ALA A 4 -10.37 16.69 24.22
C ALA A 4 -8.84 16.73 24.43
N ASP A 5 -8.38 16.94 25.67
CA ASP A 5 -6.97 16.86 26.05
C ASP A 5 -6.45 15.42 26.20
N ASP A 6 -7.32 14.45 26.53
CA ASP A 6 -6.97 13.02 26.57
C ASP A 6 -6.83 12.44 25.15
N LEU A 7 -7.54 13.02 24.17
CA LEU A 7 -7.44 12.69 22.75
C LEU A 7 -6.20 13.31 22.09
N ARG A 8 -5.83 14.54 22.50
CA ARG A 8 -4.63 15.24 22.03
C ARG A 8 -3.33 14.64 22.59
N ASN A 9 -3.38 14.10 23.81
CA ASN A 9 -2.25 13.44 24.47
C ASN A 9 -2.25 11.91 24.28
N GLY A 10 -2.90 11.39 23.23
CA GLY A 10 -3.19 9.99 22.96
C GLY A 10 -2.00 9.01 22.82
N VAL A 11 -0.82 9.33 23.36
CA VAL A 11 0.20 8.34 23.76
C VAL A 11 0.74 8.68 25.17
N LEU A 12 -0.12 8.64 26.19
CA LEU A 12 0.31 8.48 27.57
C LEU A 12 -0.39 7.27 28.18
N ILE A 13 0.38 6.18 28.32
CA ILE A 13 -0.02 5.01 29.10
C ILE A 13 0.16 5.33 30.58
N SER A 14 -0.90 5.05 31.35
CA SER A 14 -1.06 5.02 32.81
C SER A 14 -1.52 6.30 33.55
N LYS A 15 -2.48 6.05 34.46
CA LYS A 15 -3.26 6.97 35.31
C LYS A 15 -2.57 7.20 36.68
N PRO A 16 -3.06 8.14 37.51
CA PRO A 16 -2.22 8.90 38.44
C PRO A 16 -2.06 8.22 39.80
N SER A 17 -0.88 8.39 40.42
CA SER A 17 -0.74 8.38 41.87
C SER A 17 -0.01 9.65 42.32
N LYS A 18 -0.48 10.20 43.43
CA LYS A 18 -0.06 11.47 44.01
C LYS A 18 1.34 11.35 44.62
N SER A 19 2.30 12.15 44.15
CA SER A 19 3.30 12.83 45.00
C SER A 19 4.32 13.56 44.14
N ASN A 20 4.60 14.80 44.52
CA ASN A 20 5.59 15.69 43.96
C ASN A 20 6.96 15.02 43.80
N HIS A 21 7.47 14.95 42.57
CA HIS A 21 8.88 15.16 42.26
C HIS A 21 9.01 15.52 40.77
N VAL A 22 9.58 16.69 40.51
CA VAL A 22 9.92 17.21 39.19
C VAL A 22 10.97 16.29 38.55
N ALA A 23 10.55 15.42 37.64
CA ALA A 23 11.46 14.66 36.78
C ALA A 23 11.08 14.92 35.32
N LYS A 24 11.97 15.63 34.61
CA LYS A 24 11.93 15.87 33.17
C LYS A 24 11.96 14.52 32.42
N SER A 25 10.82 14.09 31.91
CA SER A 25 10.76 13.04 30.90
C SER A 25 9.39 13.08 30.24
N LYS A 26 9.35 13.37 28.94
CA LYS A 26 8.32 12.91 27.98
C LYS A 26 8.67 13.45 26.60
N HIS A 27 9.39 12.65 25.81
CA HIS A 27 9.52 12.91 24.37
C HIS A 27 8.18 12.57 23.70
N ASP A 28 7.60 13.53 22.98
CA ASP A 28 6.40 13.31 22.18
C ASP A 28 6.68 12.22 21.12
N ILE A 29 5.70 11.35 20.87
CA ILE A 29 5.77 10.36 19.78
C ILE A 29 6.00 11.07 18.43
N TRP A 30 5.41 12.26 18.27
CA TRP A 30 5.59 13.08 17.08
C TRP A 30 7.01 13.64 16.98
N ASP A 31 7.65 14.01 18.09
CA ASP A 31 9.08 14.36 18.10
C ASP A 31 9.95 13.19 17.65
N LYS A 32 9.62 11.98 18.11
CA LYS A 32 10.34 10.77 17.70
C LYS A 32 10.18 10.51 16.20
N ILE A 33 8.95 10.60 15.68
CA ILE A 33 8.67 10.46 14.25
C ILE A 33 9.45 11.52 13.46
N ALA A 34 9.40 12.79 13.85
CA ALA A 34 10.12 13.88 13.20
C ALA A 34 11.64 13.66 13.22
N LYS A 35 12.21 13.15 14.32
CA LYS A 35 13.63 12.78 14.41
C LYS A 35 14.00 11.67 13.43
N LEU A 36 13.15 10.64 13.32
CA LEU A 36 13.36 9.54 12.37
C LEU A 36 13.27 10.05 10.93
N GLU A 37 12.28 10.89 10.61
CA GLU A 37 12.14 11.50 9.28
C GLU A 37 13.34 12.37 8.90
N LYS A 38 13.79 13.24 9.81
CA LYS A 38 14.98 14.08 9.60
C LYS A 38 16.25 13.25 9.35
N LYS A 39 16.37 12.10 10.03
CA LYS A 39 17.48 11.17 9.83
C LYS A 39 17.21 10.15 8.72
N GLU A 40 16.04 10.19 8.08
CA GLU A 40 15.57 9.23 7.07
C GLU A 40 15.61 7.77 7.55
N LEU A 41 15.45 7.56 8.85
CA LEU A 41 15.49 6.24 9.46
C LEU A 41 14.15 5.53 9.30
N CYS A 42 14.23 4.22 9.13
CA CYS A 42 13.09 3.33 8.96
C CYS A 42 12.12 3.50 10.14
N MET A 43 10.86 3.78 9.82
CA MET A 43 9.81 3.93 10.83
C MET A 43 9.53 2.64 11.61
N GLU A 44 9.91 1.49 11.07
CA GLU A 44 9.75 0.19 11.72
C GLU A 44 10.95 -0.15 12.62
N CYS A 45 12.14 -0.31 12.03
CA CYS A 45 13.30 -0.80 12.78
C CYS A 45 14.17 0.31 13.40
N GLU A 46 13.96 1.59 13.06
CA GLU A 46 14.75 2.77 13.48
C GLU A 46 16.24 2.75 13.13
N ARG A 47 16.75 1.70 12.49
CA ARG A 47 18.19 1.49 12.27
C ARG A 47 18.64 1.82 10.86
N ARG A 48 17.90 1.32 9.88
CA ARG A 48 18.25 1.43 8.46
C ARG A 48 17.61 2.66 7.83
N LYS A 49 18.22 3.18 6.77
CA LYS A 49 17.60 4.23 5.95
C LYS A 49 16.33 3.73 5.25
N TRP A 50 15.33 4.59 5.11
CA TRP A 50 14.12 4.27 4.36
C TRP A 50 14.41 4.13 2.86
N LYS A 51 13.57 3.39 2.13
CA LYS A 51 13.73 3.18 0.68
C LYS A 51 13.37 4.44 -0.12
N SER A 52 12.33 5.15 0.31
CA SER A 52 11.84 6.36 -0.34
C SER A 52 11.03 7.20 0.64
N MET A 53 10.89 8.50 0.32
CA MET A 53 10.04 9.45 1.04
C MET A 53 8.58 9.00 1.19
N SER A 54 8.08 8.19 0.24
CA SER A 54 6.69 7.70 0.22
C SER A 54 6.46 6.45 1.08
N ILE A 55 7.46 5.59 1.23
CA ILE A 55 7.33 4.31 1.94
C ILE A 55 7.80 4.44 3.39
N LYS A 56 8.76 5.33 3.66
CA LYS A 56 9.30 5.67 4.99
C LYS A 56 9.78 4.48 5.85
N VAL A 57 9.98 3.31 5.24
CA VAL A 57 10.58 2.11 5.83
C VAL A 57 11.69 1.57 4.93
N CYS A 58 12.62 0.81 5.49
CA CYS A 58 13.73 0.21 4.74
C CYS A 58 13.27 -0.96 3.85
N SER A 59 14.09 -1.35 2.88
CA SER A 59 13.78 -2.43 1.92
C SER A 59 13.45 -3.77 2.57
N GLU A 60 14.10 -4.13 3.68
CA GLU A 60 13.81 -5.38 4.40
C GLU A 60 12.43 -5.35 5.07
N CYS A 61 12.16 -4.37 5.94
CA CYS A 61 10.86 -4.22 6.59
C CYS A 61 9.73 -4.05 5.56
N SER A 62 9.97 -3.33 4.46
CA SER A 62 8.99 -3.16 3.38
C SER A 62 8.57 -4.48 2.72
N ARG A 63 9.38 -5.55 2.77
CA ARG A 63 9.03 -6.86 2.18
C ARG A 63 8.22 -7.74 3.12
N THR A 64 8.39 -7.59 4.42
CA THR A 64 7.75 -8.44 5.43
C THR A 64 6.46 -7.82 5.97
N MET A 65 6.33 -6.49 5.93
CA MET A 65 5.15 -5.81 6.46
C MET A 65 3.94 -5.92 5.55
N GLN A 66 2.76 -5.94 6.19
CA GLN A 66 1.49 -5.81 5.51
C GLN A 66 1.32 -4.39 4.93
N TYR A 67 0.80 -4.32 3.71
CA TYR A 67 0.34 -3.08 3.12
C TYR A 67 -1.17 -2.96 3.31
N LEU A 68 -1.61 -1.83 3.85
CA LEU A 68 -3.02 -1.49 4.01
C LEU A 68 -3.40 -0.33 3.10
N THR A 69 -4.71 -0.09 2.97
CA THR A 69 -5.24 1.06 2.23
C THR A 69 -5.87 2.03 3.21
N CYS A 70 -5.43 3.29 3.21
CA CYS A 70 -5.93 4.28 4.15
C CYS A 70 -7.43 4.56 3.91
N CYS A 71 -8.25 4.53 4.95
CA CYS A 71 -9.70 4.75 4.82
C CYS A 71 -10.04 6.17 4.35
N HIS A 72 -9.19 7.16 4.61
CA HIS A 72 -9.39 8.57 4.24
C HIS A 72 -8.82 8.91 2.86
N CYS A 73 -7.49 8.82 2.70
CA CYS A 73 -6.83 9.24 1.46
C CYS A 73 -6.74 8.14 0.38
N LYS A 74 -7.16 6.92 0.69
CA LYS A 74 -7.16 5.74 -0.20
C LYS A 74 -5.78 5.34 -0.75
N LEU A 75 -4.70 5.91 -0.22
CA LEU A 75 -3.34 5.48 -0.55
C LEU A 75 -3.01 4.17 0.15
N SER A 76 -2.30 3.31 -0.57
CA SER A 76 -1.67 2.14 0.01
C SER A 76 -0.41 2.54 0.77
N TYR A 77 -0.24 2.05 1.98
CA TYR A 77 0.88 2.38 2.85
C TYR A 77 1.42 1.14 3.56
N ALA A 78 2.70 1.17 3.92
CA ALA A 78 3.31 0.13 4.74
C ALA A 78 2.84 0.31 6.19
N ASN A 79 2.18 -0.71 6.74
CA ASN A 79 1.59 -0.67 8.09
C ASN A 79 2.66 -0.86 9.18
N ASN A 80 3.57 0.11 9.28
CA ASN A 80 4.60 0.14 10.30
C ASN A 80 3.98 0.33 11.70
N ARG A 81 4.75 0.05 12.75
CA ARG A 81 4.32 0.11 14.14
C ARG A 81 3.69 1.44 14.60
N PHE A 82 4.03 2.59 13.99
CA PHE A 82 3.35 3.85 14.31
C PHE A 82 1.94 3.88 13.71
N CYS A 83 1.76 3.35 12.49
CA CYS A 83 0.44 3.14 11.90
C CYS A 83 -0.37 2.13 12.72
N VAL A 84 0.24 1.02 13.16
CA VAL A 84 -0.44 0.01 14.00
C VAL A 84 -1.01 0.65 15.26
N LYS A 85 -0.21 1.44 15.98
CA LYS A 85 -0.67 2.20 17.16
C LYS A 85 -1.79 3.19 16.82
N ALA A 86 -1.66 3.93 15.73
CA ALA A 86 -2.70 4.85 15.29
C ALA A 86 -4.02 4.11 14.99
N ASN A 87 -3.95 2.94 14.35
CA ASN A 87 -5.12 2.13 14.06
C ASN A 87 -5.79 1.60 15.33
N GLU A 88 -4.99 1.21 16.33
CA GLU A 88 -5.51 0.77 17.63
C GLU A 88 -6.19 1.90 18.41
N ILE A 89 -5.64 3.12 18.36
CA ILE A 89 -6.17 4.29 19.08
C ILE A 89 -7.44 4.81 18.39
N TYR A 90 -7.39 5.02 17.08
CA TYR A 90 -8.49 5.64 16.32
C TYR A 90 -9.51 4.64 15.76
N LYS A 91 -9.25 3.34 15.94
CA LYS A 91 -10.08 2.22 15.44
C LYS A 91 -10.38 2.34 13.94
N ARG A 92 -9.37 2.76 13.17
CA ARG A 92 -9.47 3.01 11.71
C ARG A 92 -8.13 2.69 11.04
N GLU A 93 -8.15 2.24 9.79
CA GLU A 93 -6.92 1.99 9.02
C GLU A 93 -6.38 3.31 8.44
N LEU A 94 -5.41 3.91 9.13
CA LEU A 94 -4.88 5.24 8.81
C LEU A 94 -3.41 5.17 8.39
N CYS A 95 -3.09 5.84 7.28
CA CYS A 95 -1.68 6.14 6.98
C CYS A 95 -1.14 7.20 7.95
N MET A 96 0.18 7.27 8.12
CA MET A 96 0.82 8.24 9.03
C MET A 96 0.41 9.69 8.79
N ALA A 97 0.23 10.12 7.53
CA ALA A 97 -0.19 11.48 7.24
C ALA A 97 -1.62 11.76 7.73
N CYS A 98 -2.56 10.83 7.51
CA CYS A 98 -3.93 10.98 8.01
C CYS A 98 -4.00 10.86 9.54
N ALA A 99 -3.17 10.03 10.15
CA ALA A 99 -3.07 9.94 11.61
C ALA A 99 -2.52 11.25 12.22
N ALA A 100 -1.51 11.86 11.59
CA ALA A 100 -0.97 13.16 12.03
C ALA A 100 -2.00 14.29 11.90
N ASN A 101 -2.74 14.32 10.79
CA ASN A 101 -3.82 15.28 10.62
C ASN A 101 -4.95 15.05 11.64
N TRP A 102 -5.34 13.80 11.89
CA TRP A 102 -6.32 13.50 12.93
C TRP A 102 -5.87 14.01 14.29
N ALA A 103 -4.63 13.75 14.68
CA ALA A 103 -4.08 14.23 15.96
C ALA A 103 -4.02 15.77 16.05
N THR A 104 -3.84 16.45 14.90
CA THR A 104 -3.75 17.91 14.83
C THR A 104 -5.12 18.58 14.89
N TYR A 105 -6.07 18.11 14.06
CA TYR A 105 -7.37 18.75 13.88
C TYR A 105 -8.46 18.18 14.79
N ASN A 106 -8.28 16.96 15.29
CA ASN A 106 -9.18 16.24 16.19
C ASN A 106 -10.65 16.21 15.69
N CYS A 107 -10.84 16.05 14.39
CA CYS A 107 -12.16 15.99 13.76
C CYS A 107 -12.14 15.05 12.55
N GLU A 108 -13.32 14.57 12.12
CA GLU A 108 -13.41 13.83 10.86
C GLU A 108 -13.12 14.75 9.67
N PRO A 109 -12.35 14.27 8.67
CA PRO A 109 -12.06 15.07 7.50
C PRO A 109 -13.32 15.23 6.64
N LYS A 110 -13.41 16.34 5.91
CA LYS A 110 -14.45 16.55 4.90
C LYS A 110 -14.06 15.93 3.56
N LEU A 111 -15.03 15.83 2.67
CA LEU A 111 -14.79 15.52 1.26
C LEU A 111 -13.98 16.64 0.60
N CYS A 112 -12.88 16.27 -0.05
CA CYS A 112 -12.10 17.18 -0.87
C CYS A 112 -12.88 17.54 -2.13
N ARG A 113 -13.10 18.84 -2.38
CA ARG A 113 -13.85 19.35 -3.54
C ARG A 113 -13.27 18.95 -4.90
N LEU A 114 -11.97 18.65 -4.96
CA LEU A 114 -11.29 18.31 -6.21
C LEU A 114 -11.31 16.80 -6.48
N CYS A 115 -10.96 16.00 -5.47
CA CYS A 115 -10.76 14.56 -5.65
C CYS A 115 -11.78 13.66 -4.95
N ASN A 116 -12.79 14.24 -4.28
CA ASN A 116 -13.87 13.54 -3.58
C ASN A 116 -13.41 12.49 -2.56
N ARG A 117 -12.24 12.69 -1.94
CA ARG A 117 -11.76 11.86 -0.83
C ARG A 117 -12.06 12.52 0.51
N TRP A 118 -12.43 11.71 1.50
CA TRP A 118 -12.60 12.10 2.91
C TRP A 118 -11.24 12.39 3.54
N SER A 119 -10.56 13.45 3.09
CA SER A 119 -9.21 13.79 3.54
C SER A 119 -8.93 15.30 3.46
N ALA A 120 -9.97 16.14 3.45
CA ALA A 120 -9.84 17.59 3.62
C ALA A 120 -9.94 17.92 5.11
N TRP A 121 -8.79 18.12 5.75
CA TRP A 121 -8.67 18.34 7.20
C TRP A 121 -8.67 19.82 7.58
N ARG A 122 -8.31 20.67 6.63
CA ARG A 122 -8.21 22.12 6.82
C ARG A 122 -9.58 22.77 6.66
N THR A 123 -9.63 24.07 6.98
CA THR A 123 -10.77 24.93 6.64
C THR A 123 -10.96 25.04 5.12
N THR A 124 -9.88 24.93 4.36
CA THR A 124 -9.89 24.85 2.90
C THR A 124 -10.54 23.53 2.48
N SER A 125 -11.41 23.56 1.47
CA SER A 125 -12.21 22.39 1.04
C SER A 125 -11.40 21.38 0.22
N GLU A 126 -10.08 21.53 0.14
CA GLU A 126 -9.14 20.61 -0.50
C GLU A 126 -8.36 19.76 0.51
N CYS A 127 -7.98 18.54 0.10
CA CYS A 127 -6.98 17.76 0.83
C CYS A 127 -5.56 18.28 0.58
N ASP A 128 -4.62 17.99 1.49
CA ASP A 128 -3.24 18.48 1.41
C ASP A 128 -2.58 18.22 0.04
N THR A 129 -2.74 17.01 -0.49
CA THR A 129 -2.20 16.65 -1.81
C THR A 129 -2.79 17.50 -2.94
N CYS A 130 -4.10 17.73 -2.91
CA CYS A 130 -4.75 18.55 -3.94
C CYS A 130 -4.37 20.03 -3.80
N PHE A 131 -4.24 20.52 -2.57
CA PHE A 131 -3.79 21.88 -2.28
C PHE A 131 -2.35 22.13 -2.76
N GLU A 132 -1.42 21.22 -2.49
CA GLU A 132 -0.03 21.31 -2.97
C GLU A 132 0.06 21.27 -4.49
N LEU A 133 -0.68 20.37 -5.12
CA LEU A 133 -0.69 20.27 -6.59
C LEU A 133 -1.32 21.49 -7.24
N PHE A 134 -2.37 22.06 -6.64
CA PHE A 134 -2.99 23.29 -7.11
C PHE A 134 -2.02 24.47 -7.05
N GLN A 135 -1.31 24.64 -5.94
CA GLN A 135 -0.29 25.69 -5.84
C GLN A 135 0.83 25.52 -6.87
N LYS A 136 1.21 24.27 -7.16
CA LYS A 136 2.34 23.98 -8.04
C LYS A 136 2.01 24.03 -9.52
N TYR A 137 0.82 23.58 -9.91
CA TYR A 137 0.45 23.34 -11.31
C TYR A 137 -0.76 24.15 -11.77
N GLY A 138 -1.42 24.88 -10.87
CA GLY A 138 -2.62 25.65 -11.16
C GLY A 138 -3.87 24.79 -11.23
N GLU A 139 -4.82 25.23 -12.04
CA GLU A 139 -6.14 24.61 -12.13
C GLU A 139 -6.08 23.17 -12.66
N PRO A 140 -6.81 22.23 -12.03
CA PRO A 140 -6.91 20.87 -12.53
C PRO A 140 -7.90 20.76 -13.69
N ALA A 141 -7.74 19.70 -14.48
CA ALA A 141 -8.74 19.21 -15.41
C ALA A 141 -9.47 17.97 -14.85
N THR A 142 -10.49 17.53 -15.58
CA THR A 142 -11.20 16.28 -15.33
C THR A 142 -10.30 15.06 -15.53
N CYS A 143 -10.29 14.17 -14.54
CA CYS A 143 -9.57 12.89 -14.61
C CYS A 143 -10.29 11.90 -15.53
N GLU A 144 -9.59 11.37 -16.52
CA GLU A 144 -10.16 10.44 -17.51
C GLU A 144 -10.55 9.08 -16.92
N THR A 145 -9.99 8.68 -15.78
CA THR A 145 -10.33 7.39 -15.13
C THR A 145 -11.48 7.50 -14.13
N CYS A 146 -11.54 8.59 -13.35
CA CYS A 146 -12.51 8.69 -12.26
C CYS A 146 -13.48 9.87 -12.36
N GLY A 147 -13.37 10.73 -13.38
CA GLY A 147 -14.25 11.87 -13.60
C GLY A 147 -14.07 13.04 -12.64
N ASN A 148 -13.26 12.92 -11.59
CA ASN A 148 -13.03 14.01 -10.64
C ASN A 148 -12.18 15.13 -11.24
N ASN A 149 -12.45 16.40 -10.89
CA ASN A 149 -11.68 17.57 -11.31
C ASN A 149 -10.37 17.71 -10.52
N ALA A 150 -9.46 16.75 -10.70
CA ALA A 150 -8.20 16.65 -9.96
C ALA A 150 -7.02 16.15 -10.80
N ALA A 151 -7.10 16.23 -12.13
CA ALA A 151 -6.01 15.91 -13.04
C ALA A 151 -5.17 17.17 -13.33
N PHE A 152 -4.11 17.35 -12.56
CA PHE A 152 -3.18 18.48 -12.71
C PHE A 152 -2.18 18.23 -13.85
N ASP A 153 -1.89 19.27 -14.64
CA ASP A 153 -0.88 19.18 -15.70
C ASP A 153 0.54 19.17 -15.10
N ARG A 154 1.22 18.04 -15.22
CA ARG A 154 2.60 17.84 -14.73
C ARG A 154 3.62 17.83 -15.88
N GLY A 155 3.23 18.34 -17.03
CA GLY A 155 4.02 18.35 -18.26
C GLY A 155 3.91 17.06 -19.06
N GLU A 156 4.39 17.13 -20.30
CA GLU A 156 4.26 16.06 -21.30
C GLU A 156 4.94 14.75 -20.89
N GLN A 157 6.16 14.83 -20.35
CA GLN A 157 6.89 13.63 -19.87
C GLN A 157 6.11 12.86 -18.81
N ALA A 158 5.34 13.54 -17.96
CA ALA A 158 4.53 12.88 -16.94
C ALA A 158 3.31 12.18 -17.56
N ARG A 159 2.71 12.78 -18.61
CA ARG A 159 1.60 12.21 -19.39
C ARG A 159 2.03 10.98 -20.19
N GLN A 160 3.19 11.02 -20.85
CA GLN A 160 3.70 9.88 -21.62
C GLN A 160 3.85 8.60 -20.78
N ARG A 161 4.25 8.72 -19.50
CA ARG A 161 4.35 7.58 -18.56
C ARG A 161 3.02 6.93 -18.18
N VAL A 162 1.91 7.58 -18.52
CA VAL A 162 0.55 7.10 -18.26
C VAL A 162 -0.28 7.06 -19.54
N ASN A 163 0.35 6.70 -20.67
CA ASN A 163 -0.28 6.60 -21.99
C ASN A 163 -1.00 7.88 -22.42
N ASN A 164 -0.42 9.03 -22.11
CA ASN A 164 -0.95 10.36 -22.40
C ASN A 164 -2.30 10.71 -21.75
N LEU A 165 -2.78 9.88 -20.81
CA LEU A 165 -4.03 10.12 -20.09
C LEU A 165 -3.89 11.24 -19.05
N ARG A 166 -4.94 12.07 -18.90
CA ARG A 166 -5.07 13.06 -17.83
C ARG A 166 -5.59 12.39 -16.57
N LEU A 167 -4.68 12.02 -15.68
CA LEU A 167 -5.01 11.30 -14.45
C LEU A 167 -4.82 12.14 -13.20
N CYS A 168 -5.75 12.04 -12.25
CA CYS A 168 -5.54 12.57 -10.91
C CYS A 168 -4.38 11.85 -10.20
N PHE A 169 -3.94 12.40 -9.07
CA PHE A 169 -2.82 11.83 -8.31
C PHE A 169 -3.01 10.34 -7.99
N LEU A 170 -4.19 9.95 -7.50
CA LEU A 170 -4.44 8.57 -7.09
C LEU A 170 -4.57 7.62 -8.29
N CYS A 171 -5.25 8.05 -9.36
CA CYS A 171 -5.33 7.27 -10.60
C CYS A 171 -3.94 7.09 -11.23
N THR A 172 -3.10 8.13 -11.22
CA THR A 172 -1.69 8.01 -11.63
C THR A 172 -0.94 6.98 -10.78
N TYR A 173 -1.10 7.06 -9.46
CA TYR A 173 -0.43 6.16 -8.52
C TYR A 173 -0.83 4.71 -8.80
N ASN A 174 -2.14 4.45 -8.95
CA ASN A 174 -2.67 3.12 -9.25
C ASN A 174 -2.24 2.62 -10.63
N TYR A 175 -2.23 3.49 -11.65
CA TYR A 175 -1.75 3.14 -12.99
C TYR A 175 -0.31 2.64 -12.94
N LYS A 176 0.60 3.40 -12.31
CA LYS A 176 2.02 3.02 -12.19
C LYS A 176 2.20 1.75 -11.36
N LYS A 177 1.41 1.59 -10.29
CA LYS A 177 1.41 0.41 -9.45
C LYS A 177 1.03 -0.83 -10.27
N ASN A 178 -0.06 -0.76 -11.03
CA ASN A 178 -0.54 -1.86 -11.86
C ASN A 178 0.42 -2.18 -13.01
N ASP A 179 0.95 -1.16 -13.69
CA ASP A 179 1.97 -1.33 -14.75
C ASP A 179 3.20 -2.07 -14.22
N TYR A 180 3.69 -1.72 -13.03
CA TYR A 180 4.79 -2.44 -12.37
C TYR A 180 4.48 -3.92 -12.13
N TYR A 181 3.30 -4.24 -11.56
CA TYR A 181 2.93 -5.62 -11.28
C TYR A 181 2.70 -6.44 -12.55
N ASN A 182 2.11 -5.84 -13.59
CA ASN A 182 1.92 -6.49 -14.88
C ASN A 182 3.26 -6.82 -15.53
N LYS A 183 4.21 -5.89 -15.53
CA LYS A 183 5.57 -6.14 -16.03
C LYS A 183 6.27 -7.25 -15.26
N LYS A 184 6.17 -7.24 -13.93
CA LYS A 184 6.74 -8.29 -13.08
C LYS A 184 6.12 -9.67 -13.37
N LEU A 185 4.80 -9.74 -13.58
CA LEU A 185 4.10 -10.98 -13.90
C LEU A 185 4.54 -11.55 -15.27
N MET A 186 4.69 -10.68 -16.28
CA MET A 186 5.19 -11.09 -17.59
C MET A 186 6.61 -11.67 -17.50
N MET A 187 7.50 -11.01 -16.74
CA MET A 187 8.87 -11.50 -16.54
C MET A 187 8.93 -12.87 -15.82
N SER A 188 8.04 -13.12 -14.86
CA SER A 188 7.99 -14.44 -14.19
C SER A 188 7.51 -15.57 -15.09
N ARG A 189 6.61 -15.30 -16.05
CA ARG A 189 6.07 -16.32 -16.96
C ARG A 189 7.04 -16.74 -18.06
N SER A 190 8.00 -15.87 -18.41
CA SER A 190 9.02 -16.17 -19.41
C SER A 190 10.21 -17.00 -18.87
N GLY A 191 10.22 -17.33 -17.57
CA GLY A 191 11.32 -18.04 -16.90
C GLY A 191 11.16 -19.56 -16.75
N GLU A 192 9.99 -20.14 -17.06
CA GLU A 192 9.72 -21.59 -16.84
C GLU A 192 10.07 -22.48 -18.04
N GLY A 193 10.79 -21.96 -19.04
CA GLY A 193 11.04 -22.65 -20.32
C GLY A 193 12.45 -23.19 -20.59
N SER A 194 13.40 -23.15 -19.64
CA SER A 194 14.79 -23.58 -19.90
C SER A 194 15.37 -24.47 -18.79
N LYS A 195 14.86 -25.69 -18.67
CA LYS A 195 15.67 -26.81 -18.17
C LYS A 195 16.44 -27.40 -19.35
N LYS A 196 17.59 -26.83 -19.68
CA LYS A 196 18.63 -27.57 -20.41
C LYS A 196 19.51 -28.26 -19.36
N SER A 197 19.40 -29.58 -19.36
CA SER A 197 20.42 -30.50 -18.88
C SER A 197 21.75 -30.12 -19.52
N ASP A 198 22.76 -29.80 -18.70
CA ASP A 198 24.13 -30.08 -19.12
C ASP A 198 24.96 -30.52 -17.92
N ASP A 199 25.35 -31.78 -18.05
CA ASP A 199 26.25 -32.57 -17.23
C ASP A 199 27.67 -32.05 -17.40
N ARG A 200 28.29 -31.47 -16.36
CA ARG A 200 29.76 -31.43 -16.23
C ARG A 200 30.19 -31.49 -14.76
N THR A 201 30.68 -32.65 -14.40
CA THR A 201 31.55 -33.00 -13.27
C THR A 201 32.64 -31.96 -12.93
N PRO A 202 33.06 -31.86 -11.66
CA PRO A 202 34.44 -31.50 -11.33
C PRO A 202 35.12 -32.56 -10.44
N LYS A 203 36.18 -33.19 -10.96
CA LYS A 203 37.13 -34.02 -10.20
C LYS A 203 38.34 -33.17 -9.75
N HIS A 204 38.71 -33.36 -8.48
CA HIS A 204 40.04 -33.19 -7.84
C HIS A 204 40.68 -31.78 -7.78
N ARG A 205 41.50 -31.38 -6.81
CA ARG A 205 41.94 -31.84 -5.46
C ARG A 205 43.01 -30.82 -5.01
N ARG A 206 43.06 -30.48 -3.71
CA ARG A 206 44.24 -30.34 -2.81
C ARG A 206 43.87 -29.41 -1.63
N THR A 207 43.50 -29.96 -0.47
CA THR A 207 44.31 -30.26 0.75
C THR A 207 44.72 -29.06 1.61
N LEU A 208 43.95 -28.85 2.69
CA LEU A 208 44.24 -28.67 4.14
C LEU A 208 45.71 -28.45 4.63
N PRO A 209 45.95 -27.78 5.79
CA PRO A 209 45.66 -28.28 7.17
C PRO A 209 44.85 -27.26 8.05
N VAL A 210 43.83 -27.64 8.83
CA VAL A 210 43.74 -28.36 10.14
C VAL A 210 44.22 -27.56 11.36
N SER A 211 43.26 -27.26 12.25
CA SER A 211 43.29 -27.32 13.74
C SER A 211 41.87 -26.88 14.21
N ASP A 212 40.91 -27.77 14.48
CA ASP A 212 40.72 -28.65 15.65
C ASP A 212 40.38 -27.87 16.94
N ASP A 213 39.09 -27.89 17.33
CA ASP A 213 38.68 -28.26 18.69
C ASP A 213 37.20 -28.69 18.70
N SER A 214 36.93 -29.74 19.46
CA SER A 214 35.70 -30.49 19.52
C SER A 214 34.87 -30.09 20.74
N THR A 215 33.55 -30.09 20.61
CA THR A 215 32.70 -30.69 21.67
C THR A 215 31.30 -30.98 21.14
N ARG A 216 30.93 -32.26 21.27
CA ARG A 216 29.63 -32.86 20.94
C ARG A 216 28.64 -32.60 22.08
N SER A 217 27.37 -32.44 21.73
CA SER A 217 26.26 -33.03 22.51
C SER A 217 25.04 -33.19 21.61
N ASP A 218 24.75 -34.46 21.32
CA ASP A 218 23.54 -35.00 20.70
C ASP A 218 22.30 -34.66 21.54
N ALA A 219 21.22 -34.21 20.89
CA ALA A 219 19.87 -34.23 21.45
C ALA A 219 18.80 -34.27 20.34
N SER A 220 18.32 -35.49 20.08
CA SER A 220 16.92 -35.84 19.78
C SER A 220 16.20 -35.17 18.60
N ASP A 221 16.36 -35.85 17.47
CA ASP A 221 15.37 -36.13 16.43
C ASP A 221 13.99 -36.57 17.01
N LEU A 222 12.99 -35.68 17.01
CA LEU A 222 11.57 -36.01 17.24
C LEU A 222 10.57 -34.90 16.82
N GLY A 223 10.98 -33.97 15.95
CA GLY A 223 10.17 -32.79 15.57
C GLY A 223 9.69 -32.73 14.12
N HIS A 224 10.13 -33.65 13.24
CA HIS A 224 9.96 -33.49 11.79
C HIS A 224 8.58 -33.89 11.22
N SER A 225 7.79 -34.73 11.89
CA SER A 225 6.54 -35.24 11.28
C SER A 225 5.29 -34.36 11.47
N ILE A 226 5.28 -33.41 12.41
CA ILE A 226 4.09 -32.56 12.67
C ILE A 226 4.03 -31.34 11.73
N GLY A 227 5.20 -30.82 11.31
CA GLY A 227 5.29 -29.68 10.40
C GLY A 227 4.83 -30.02 8.97
N GLU A 228 5.19 -31.21 8.47
CA GLU A 228 4.87 -31.62 7.10
C GLU A 228 3.37 -31.86 6.87
N GLN A 229 2.64 -32.37 7.87
CA GLN A 229 1.18 -32.56 7.78
C GLN A 229 0.44 -31.22 7.80
N ALA A 230 0.81 -30.30 8.69
CA ALA A 230 0.21 -28.97 8.78
C ALA A 230 0.50 -28.10 7.53
N GLU A 231 1.67 -28.26 6.92
CA GLU A 231 2.02 -27.60 5.66
C GLU A 231 1.28 -28.20 4.46
N SER A 232 1.10 -29.53 4.43
CA SER A 232 0.31 -30.22 3.40
C SER A 232 -1.17 -29.78 3.42
N GLU A 233 -1.77 -29.69 4.60
CA GLU A 233 -3.15 -29.21 4.77
C GLU A 233 -3.31 -27.74 4.35
N ARG A 234 -2.36 -26.88 4.72
CA ARG A 234 -2.33 -25.48 4.28
C ARG A 234 -2.22 -25.38 2.76
N ASN A 235 -1.37 -26.19 2.14
CA ASN A 235 -1.19 -26.20 0.68
C ASN A 235 -2.45 -26.71 -0.04
N ALA A 236 -3.15 -27.70 0.52
CA ALA A 236 -4.42 -28.20 -0.03
C ALA A 236 -5.53 -27.13 0.03
N LEU A 237 -5.62 -26.38 1.13
CA LEU A 237 -6.56 -25.26 1.28
C LEU A 237 -6.27 -24.15 0.27
N LEU A 238 -5.00 -23.76 0.12
CA LEU A 238 -4.59 -22.76 -0.86
C LEU A 238 -4.88 -23.20 -2.31
N LEU A 239 -4.73 -24.50 -2.62
CA LEU A 239 -5.05 -25.04 -3.93
C LEU A 239 -6.55 -24.98 -4.23
N LYS A 240 -7.38 -25.28 -3.22
CA LYS A 240 -8.84 -25.16 -3.31
C LYS A 240 -9.26 -23.71 -3.52
N GLU A 241 -8.73 -22.78 -2.72
CA GLU A 241 -8.99 -21.34 -2.87
C GLU A 241 -8.58 -20.83 -4.25
N ASN A 242 -7.42 -21.27 -4.77
CA ASN A 242 -6.99 -20.92 -6.13
C ASN A 242 -7.94 -21.46 -7.20
N LYS A 243 -8.53 -22.64 -7.00
CA LYS A 243 -9.53 -23.21 -7.92
C LYS A 243 -10.82 -22.39 -7.91
N ASP A 244 -11.31 -22.04 -6.73
CA ASP A 244 -12.53 -21.25 -6.55
C ASP A 244 -12.38 -19.82 -7.10
N LEU A 245 -11.20 -19.22 -6.91
CA LEU A 245 -10.86 -17.91 -7.49
C LEU A 245 -10.78 -17.97 -9.02
N LYS A 246 -10.21 -19.04 -9.60
CA LYS A 246 -10.16 -19.23 -11.06
C LYS A 246 -11.56 -19.35 -11.66
N GLU A 247 -12.45 -20.10 -11.02
CA GLU A 247 -13.84 -20.22 -11.47
C GLU A 247 -14.58 -18.89 -11.35
N SER A 248 -14.38 -18.16 -10.24
CA SER A 248 -14.94 -16.83 -10.05
C SER A 248 -14.47 -15.84 -11.12
N LEU A 249 -13.18 -15.87 -11.47
CA LEU A 249 -12.64 -15.06 -12.56
C LEU A 249 -13.26 -15.41 -13.90
N LYS A 250 -13.40 -16.70 -14.21
CA LYS A 250 -14.04 -17.17 -15.44
C LYS A 250 -15.49 -16.68 -15.55
N ASN A 251 -16.25 -16.76 -14.46
CA ASN A 251 -17.63 -16.26 -14.40
C ASN A 251 -17.68 -14.74 -14.58
N LEU A 252 -16.77 -14.00 -13.94
CA LEU A 252 -16.70 -12.56 -14.07
C LEU A 252 -16.31 -12.13 -15.49
N THR A 253 -15.38 -12.83 -16.14
CA THR A 253 -15.01 -12.60 -17.54
C THR A 253 -16.21 -12.83 -18.47
N LYS A 254 -16.96 -13.92 -18.28
CA LYS A 254 -18.19 -14.18 -19.04
C LYS A 254 -19.22 -13.06 -18.84
N ARG A 255 -19.42 -12.61 -17.60
CA ARG A 255 -20.37 -11.53 -17.32
C ARG A 255 -19.93 -10.20 -17.95
N TYR A 256 -18.63 -9.94 -17.95
CA TYR A 256 -18.08 -8.76 -18.60
C TYR A 256 -18.31 -8.79 -20.11
N THR A 257 -18.13 -9.94 -20.77
CA THR A 257 -18.40 -10.06 -22.22
C THR A 257 -19.89 -9.88 -22.54
N GLU A 258 -20.80 -10.44 -21.73
CA GLU A 258 -22.25 -10.25 -21.89
C GLU A 258 -22.63 -8.76 -21.79
N LEU A 259 -22.07 -8.05 -20.80
CA LEU A 259 -22.31 -6.61 -20.64
C LEU A 259 -21.73 -5.80 -21.79
N GLN A 260 -20.57 -6.18 -22.34
CA GLN A 260 -20.01 -5.53 -23.52
C GLN A 260 -20.93 -5.68 -24.74
N GLU A 261 -21.51 -6.87 -24.95
CA GLU A 261 -22.49 -7.09 -26.02
C GLU A 261 -23.76 -6.27 -25.81
N GLU A 262 -24.27 -6.19 -24.58
CA GLU A 262 -25.44 -5.37 -24.24
C GLU A 262 -25.19 -3.89 -24.52
N VAL A 263 -24.03 -3.36 -24.12
CA VAL A 263 -23.61 -1.97 -24.43
C VAL A 263 -23.54 -1.73 -25.94
N ILE A 264 -23.03 -2.70 -26.71
CA ILE A 264 -23.02 -2.59 -28.18
C ILE A 264 -24.44 -2.52 -28.75
N GLN A 265 -25.36 -3.35 -28.25
CA GLN A 265 -26.76 -3.35 -28.70
C GLN A 265 -27.49 -2.06 -28.35
N LEU A 266 -27.30 -1.56 -27.12
CA LEU A 266 -27.87 -0.28 -26.69
C LEU A 266 -27.35 0.88 -27.53
N ASN A 267 -26.05 0.91 -27.83
CA ASN A 267 -25.47 1.92 -28.71
C ASN A 267 -26.02 1.86 -30.14
N LYS A 268 -26.29 0.66 -30.67
CA LYS A 268 -26.97 0.52 -31.98
C LYS A 268 -28.39 1.09 -31.94
N LYS A 269 -29.17 0.78 -30.90
CA LYS A 269 -30.54 1.31 -30.72
C LYS A 269 -30.55 2.83 -30.58
N LEU A 270 -29.62 3.39 -29.80
CA LEU A 270 -29.44 4.84 -29.66
C LEU A 270 -29.15 5.51 -30.99
N LYS A 271 -28.25 4.94 -31.82
CA LYS A 271 -27.94 5.46 -33.15
C LYS A 271 -29.16 5.51 -34.08
N VAL A 272 -29.98 4.45 -34.08
CA VAL A 272 -31.20 4.39 -34.89
C VAL A 272 -32.21 5.43 -34.40
N PHE A 273 -32.39 5.57 -33.08
CA PHE A 273 -33.27 6.57 -32.50
C PHE A 273 -32.83 7.98 -32.90
N THR A 274 -31.54 8.31 -32.77
CA THR A 274 -30.99 9.62 -33.15
C THR A 274 -31.03 9.90 -34.66
N ALA A 275 -31.00 8.87 -35.50
CA ALA A 275 -31.14 9.03 -36.94
C ALA A 275 -32.59 9.37 -37.34
N ASN A 276 -33.56 8.76 -36.66
CA ASN A 276 -34.98 9.03 -36.89
C ASN A 276 -35.43 10.39 -36.31
N SER A 277 -34.74 10.94 -35.31
CA SER A 277 -35.05 12.26 -34.75
C SER A 277 -34.54 13.45 -35.58
N ASN A 278 -33.75 13.20 -36.64
CA ASN A 278 -33.19 14.23 -37.53
C ASN A 278 -33.90 14.28 -38.90
N HIS A 279 -35.10 13.69 -39.00
CA HIS A 279 -35.94 13.67 -40.21
C HIS A 279 -37.35 14.23 -40.00
N ASP A 280 -37.62 14.81 -38.82
CA ASP A 280 -38.75 15.71 -38.54
C ASP A 280 -38.21 17.12 -38.28
#